data_AF-N1UW04-F1
#
_entry.id   AF-N1UW04-F1
#
_cell.length_a   1.000
_cell.length_b   1.000
_cell.length_c   1.000
_cell.angle_alpha   90.00
_cell.angle_beta   90.00
_cell.angle_gamma   90.00
#
_symmetry.space_group_name_H-M   'P 1'
#
loop_
_entity.id
_entity.type
_entity.pdbx_description
1 polymer ?
#
loop_
_entity_poly.entity_id
_entity_poly.type
_entity_poly.pdbx_seq_one_letter_code
_entity_poly.pdbx_strand_id
1 'polypeptide(L)'
;MAKIAEMTQLSPTMAEGKIVRWLKQKGDPVSPGEIIAEVETDKAVMEMEAFETGILLEILAPEGTLLPVGAPVAIIGKQGEDVSALVETAKKSIPAKKESSVTQGQVPTSTQNATSQSSTTSGANTVKNLTTKASDASSQNTESNGLTTHEERSLKTQIPFGSEDSSIRSARGGRSIKASPLAKNLALQKGVDLGEVIGSGPGGRIIKRDLLAYQESGSVKKTLLLSDKIVN
;
A
#
# COMPACT_ATOMS: atom_id res chain seq x y z
N MET A 1 2.15 -20.89 28.03
CA MET A 1 3.51 -20.80 27.52
C MET A 1 3.43 -20.00 26.26
N ALA A 2 4.31 -19.02 26.11
CA ALA A 2 4.42 -18.22 24.91
C ALA A 2 4.75 -19.14 23.72
N LYS A 3 4.07 -18.90 22.61
CA LYS A 3 4.21 -19.62 21.36
C LYS A 3 4.63 -18.65 20.27
N ILE A 4 5.43 -19.18 19.34
CA ILE A 4 5.79 -18.47 18.12
C ILE A 4 4.58 -18.58 17.18
N ALA A 5 4.08 -17.44 16.74
CA ALA A 5 3.17 -17.37 15.61
C ALA A 5 3.99 -17.38 14.33
N GLU A 6 3.61 -18.25 13.39
CA GLU A 6 4.29 -18.44 12.11
C GLU A 6 3.45 -17.90 10.96
N MET A 7 4.10 -17.54 9.85
CA MET A 7 3.45 -17.15 8.61
C MET A 7 2.61 -18.32 8.09
N THR A 8 1.29 -18.16 8.07
CA THR A 8 0.40 -19.23 7.62
C THR A 8 0.27 -19.25 6.11
N GLN A 9 -0.07 -20.42 5.58
CA GLN A 9 -0.35 -20.55 4.15
C GLN A 9 -1.75 -19.98 3.86
N LEU A 10 -1.80 -18.80 3.28
CA LEU A 10 -3.07 -18.12 2.94
C LEU A 10 -3.63 -18.57 1.59
N SER A 11 -2.85 -19.24 0.74
CA SER A 11 -3.35 -19.86 -0.50
C SER A 11 -2.61 -21.16 -0.86
N PRO A 12 -3.23 -22.09 -1.60
CA PRO A 12 -2.65 -23.42 -1.89
C PRO A 12 -1.28 -23.41 -2.57
N THR A 13 -0.94 -22.32 -3.28
CA THR A 13 0.32 -22.17 -4.00
C THR A 13 1.24 -21.12 -3.38
N MET A 14 0.94 -20.62 -2.18
CA MET A 14 1.76 -19.63 -1.50
C MET A 14 3.02 -20.26 -0.93
N ALA A 15 4.17 -19.70 -1.31
CA ALA A 15 5.48 -20.04 -0.74
C ALA A 15 5.99 -18.96 0.23
N GLU A 16 5.66 -17.69 -0.02
CA GLU A 16 6.06 -16.54 0.78
C GLU A 16 4.96 -15.48 0.83
N GLY A 17 5.00 -14.64 1.86
CA GLY A 17 4.06 -13.55 2.09
C GLY A 17 4.77 -12.33 2.65
N LYS A 18 4.34 -11.15 2.20
CA LYS A 18 4.85 -9.87 2.67
C LYS A 18 3.84 -9.25 3.62
N ILE A 19 4.26 -8.94 4.84
CA ILE A 19 3.37 -8.27 5.80
C ILE A 19 3.15 -6.84 5.29
N VAL A 20 1.92 -6.51 4.89
CA VAL A 20 1.55 -5.16 4.45
C VAL A 20 1.31 -4.27 5.64
N ARG A 21 0.55 -4.80 6.61
CA ARG A 21 0.07 -4.03 7.75
C ARG A 21 -0.21 -4.92 8.95
N TRP A 22 0.16 -4.48 10.14
CA TRP A 22 -0.31 -5.08 11.37
C TRP A 22 -1.63 -4.43 11.82
N LEU A 23 -2.63 -5.26 12.14
CA LEU A 23 -3.92 -4.83 12.69
C LEU A 23 -3.94 -4.93 14.22
N LYS A 24 -2.98 -5.65 14.80
CA LYS A 24 -2.73 -5.77 16.23
C LYS A 24 -1.35 -5.23 16.59
N GLN A 25 -1.23 -4.72 17.81
CA GLN A 25 0.01 -4.17 18.36
C GLN A 25 0.48 -4.97 19.56
N LYS A 26 1.76 -4.80 19.93
CA LYS A 26 2.31 -5.40 21.14
C LYS A 26 1.49 -4.99 22.37
N GLY A 27 1.03 -5.98 23.12
CA GLY A 27 0.16 -5.83 24.28
C GLY A 27 -1.32 -6.09 23.99
N ASP A 28 -1.72 -6.18 22.72
CA ASP A 28 -3.13 -6.42 22.37
C ASP A 28 -3.54 -7.88 22.62
N PRO A 29 -4.78 -8.11 23.06
CA PRO A 29 -5.35 -9.46 23.10
C PRO A 29 -5.62 -9.97 21.69
N VAL A 30 -5.41 -11.28 21.52
CA VAL A 30 -5.68 -12.03 20.29
C VAL A 30 -6.46 -13.30 20.60
N SER A 31 -7.44 -13.59 19.76
CA SER A 31 -8.24 -14.82 19.82
C SER A 31 -8.18 -15.59 18.50
N PRO A 32 -8.39 -16.92 18.50
CA PRO A 32 -8.45 -17.69 17.26
C PRO A 32 -9.50 -17.15 16.28
N GLY A 33 -9.13 -17.04 15.01
CA GLY A 33 -9.96 -16.45 13.95
C GLY A 33 -9.96 -14.91 13.91
N GLU A 34 -9.29 -14.26 14.87
CA GLU A 34 -9.15 -12.80 14.86
C GLU A 34 -8.03 -12.39 13.89
N ILE A 35 -8.30 -11.39 13.04
CA ILE A 35 -7.32 -10.92 12.06
C ILE A 35 -6.24 -10.10 12.77
N ILE A 36 -4.98 -10.49 12.58
CA ILE A 36 -3.82 -9.86 13.23
C ILE A 36 -2.96 -9.05 12.27
N ALA A 37 -2.93 -9.39 10.97
CA ALA A 37 -2.17 -8.68 9.95
C ALA A 37 -2.77 -8.87 8.55
N GLU A 38 -2.46 -7.93 7.66
CA GLU A 38 -2.67 -8.04 6.21
C GLU A 38 -1.38 -8.50 5.55
N VAL A 39 -1.46 -9.52 4.69
CA VAL A 39 -0.32 -10.14 4.01
C VAL A 39 -0.54 -10.11 2.49
N GLU A 40 0.40 -9.47 1.79
CA GLU A 40 0.48 -9.45 0.34
C GLU A 40 1.15 -10.73 -0.15
N THR A 41 0.46 -11.44 -1.03
CA THR A 41 0.96 -12.61 -1.76
C THR A 41 1.02 -12.29 -3.26
N ASP A 42 1.53 -13.21 -4.09
CA ASP A 42 1.51 -13.06 -5.56
C ASP A 42 0.09 -12.90 -6.14
N LYS A 43 -0.93 -13.46 -5.48
CA LYS A 43 -2.29 -13.49 -6.03
C LYS A 43 -3.19 -12.40 -5.46
N ALA A 44 -3.04 -12.08 -4.18
CA ALA A 44 -3.90 -11.13 -3.49
C ALA A 44 -3.27 -10.66 -2.18
N VAL A 45 -3.79 -9.55 -1.66
CA VAL A 45 -3.63 -9.22 -0.24
C VAL A 45 -4.70 -10.00 0.53
N MET A 46 -4.26 -10.77 1.52
CA MET A 46 -5.11 -11.62 2.33
C MET A 46 -4.94 -11.27 3.81
N GLU A 47 -5.95 -11.62 4.59
CA GLU A 47 -6.00 -11.39 6.03
C GLU A 47 -5.46 -12.62 6.76
N MET A 48 -4.44 -12.41 7.60
CA MET A 48 -3.87 -13.46 8.45
C MET A 48 -4.58 -13.46 9.79
N GLU A 49 -5.24 -14.57 10.11
CA GLU A 49 -5.88 -14.80 11.40
C GLU A 49 -4.92 -15.39 12.44
N ALA A 50 -5.17 -15.09 13.71
CA ALA A 50 -4.53 -15.79 14.82
C ALA A 50 -5.11 -17.20 14.98
N PHE A 51 -4.24 -18.15 15.32
CA PHE A 51 -4.64 -19.52 15.69
C PHE A 51 -4.58 -19.76 17.19
N GLU A 52 -3.94 -18.85 17.92
CA GLU A 52 -3.61 -19.00 19.34
C GLU A 52 -4.31 -17.90 20.15
N THR A 53 -4.78 -18.25 21.33
CA THR A 53 -5.32 -17.28 22.29
C THR A 53 -4.20 -16.72 23.15
N GLY A 54 -4.17 -15.39 23.32
CA GLY A 54 -3.24 -14.76 24.25
C GLY A 54 -3.14 -13.25 24.08
N ILE A 55 -1.98 -12.72 24.45
CA ILE A 55 -1.54 -11.35 24.21
C ILE A 55 -0.43 -11.39 23.17
N LEU A 56 -0.44 -10.46 22.22
CA LEU A 56 0.66 -10.26 21.28
C LEU A 56 1.86 -9.68 22.03
N LEU A 57 2.86 -10.50 22.35
CA LEU A 57 3.98 -10.12 23.22
C LEU A 57 5.11 -9.41 22.47
N GLU A 58 5.35 -9.80 21.21
CA GLU A 58 6.39 -9.19 20.38
C GLU A 58 6.06 -9.40 18.89
N ILE A 59 6.29 -8.38 18.08
CA ILE A 59 6.28 -8.48 16.61
C ILE A 59 7.71 -8.72 16.15
N LEU A 60 7.96 -9.88 15.55
CA LEU A 60 9.30 -10.26 15.09
C LEU A 60 9.55 -9.78 13.65
N ALA A 61 8.49 -9.68 12.86
CA ALA A 61 8.53 -9.27 11.46
C ALA A 61 7.77 -7.95 11.26
N PRO A 62 8.48 -6.83 11.03
CA PRO A 62 7.82 -5.54 10.79
C PRO A 62 7.12 -5.50 9.43
N GLU A 63 6.27 -4.50 9.23
CA GLU A 63 5.62 -4.24 7.94
C GLU A 63 6.65 -4.08 6.81
N GLY A 64 6.30 -4.58 5.62
CA GLY A 64 7.16 -4.66 4.45
C GLY A 64 8.12 -5.86 4.44
N THR A 65 8.15 -6.70 5.47
CA THR A 65 9.00 -7.90 5.51
C THR A 65 8.38 -9.03 4.71
N LEU A 66 9.16 -9.61 3.80
CA LEU A 66 8.82 -10.80 3.01
C LEU A 66 9.35 -12.05 3.72
N LEU A 67 8.49 -13.02 3.96
CA LEU A 67 8.81 -14.23 4.71
C LEU A 67 8.23 -15.48 4.04
N PRO A 68 8.94 -16.62 4.08
CA PRO A 68 8.38 -17.88 3.63
C PRO A 68 7.28 -18.37 4.59
N VAL A 69 6.39 -19.21 4.09
CA VAL A 69 5.39 -19.91 4.91
C VAL A 69 6.12 -20.72 6.00
N GLY A 70 5.60 -20.66 7.23
CA GLY A 70 6.21 -21.27 8.42
C GLY A 70 7.27 -20.42 9.12
N ALA A 71 7.68 -19.27 8.54
CA ALA A 71 8.62 -18.38 9.23
C ALA A 71 7.97 -17.69 10.44
N PRO A 72 8.72 -17.45 11.53
CA PRO A 72 8.17 -16.77 12.69
C PRO A 72 7.85 -15.29 12.39
N VAL A 73 6.64 -14.87 12.75
CA VAL A 73 6.15 -13.49 12.53
C VAL A 73 5.96 -12.72 13.83
N ALA A 74 5.54 -13.39 14.90
CA ALA A 74 5.26 -12.79 16.19
C ALA A 74 5.33 -13.81 17.32
N ILE A 75 5.21 -13.33 18.55
CA ILE A 75 5.10 -14.18 19.75
C ILE A 75 3.79 -13.86 20.46
N ILE A 76 3.01 -14.90 20.75
CA ILE A 76 1.73 -14.80 21.46
C ILE A 76 1.84 -15.59 22.76
N GLY A 77 1.40 -15.03 23.88
CA GLY A 77 1.51 -15.70 25.18
C GLY A 77 0.68 -15.05 26.27
N LYS A 78 1.01 -15.34 27.53
CA LYS A 78 0.34 -14.70 28.67
C LYS A 78 0.97 -13.33 28.94
N GLN A 79 0.18 -12.40 29.50
CA GLN A 79 0.68 -11.10 29.92
C GLN A 79 1.82 -11.25 30.94
N GLY A 80 2.93 -10.53 30.71
CA GLY A 80 4.08 -10.52 31.63
C GLY A 80 4.99 -11.75 31.53
N GLU A 81 4.79 -12.63 30.55
CA GLU A 81 5.69 -13.76 30.29
C GLU A 81 7.01 -13.27 29.66
N ASP A 82 8.16 -13.75 30.15
CA ASP A 82 9.45 -13.44 29.55
C ASP A 82 9.64 -14.25 28.26
N VAL A 83 9.80 -13.54 27.15
CA VAL A 83 9.94 -14.12 25.81
C VAL A 83 11.32 -13.85 25.21
N SER A 84 12.26 -13.29 25.96
CA SER A 84 13.57 -12.85 25.45
C SER A 84 14.32 -13.96 24.71
N ALA A 85 14.35 -15.17 25.28
CA ALA A 85 14.99 -16.34 24.65
C ALA A 85 14.27 -16.80 23.37
N LEU A 86 12.93 -16.71 23.33
CA LEU A 86 12.12 -17.04 22.15
C LEU A 86 12.35 -16.02 21.04
N VAL A 87 12.44 -14.73 21.39
CA VAL A 87 12.72 -13.64 20.45
C VAL A 87 14.08 -13.84 19.79
N GLU A 88 15.12 -14.15 20.55
CA GLU A 88 16.46 -14.38 19.99
C GLU A 88 16.50 -15.60 19.07
N THR A 89 15.88 -16.70 19.51
CA THR A 89 15.81 -17.94 18.72
C THR A 89 15.05 -17.71 17.42
N ALA A 90 13.89 -17.04 17.48
CA ALA A 90 13.05 -16.78 16.33
C ALA A 90 13.66 -15.75 15.36
N LYS A 91 14.33 -14.71 15.87
CA LYS A 91 15.04 -13.73 14.99
C LYS A 91 16.17 -14.37 14.20
N LYS A 92 16.80 -15.43 14.72
CA LYS A 92 17.85 -16.17 14.01
C LYS A 92 17.31 -17.03 12.86
N SER A 93 16.05 -17.47 12.93
CA SER A 93 15.41 -18.25 11.87
C SER A 93 14.68 -17.40 10.83
N ILE A 94 14.43 -16.12 11.09
CA ILE A 94 14.01 -15.17 10.06
C ILE A 94 15.15 -15.00 9.06
N PRO A 95 14.93 -15.24 7.75
CA PRO A 95 15.93 -14.97 6.74
C PRO A 95 16.33 -13.49 6.84
N ALA A 96 17.56 -13.23 7.27
CA ALA A 96 18.10 -11.89 7.36
C ALA A 96 18.00 -11.26 5.98
N LYS A 97 17.17 -10.22 5.87
CA LYS A 97 17.00 -9.37 4.71
C LYS A 97 18.38 -8.98 4.19
N LYS A 98 18.87 -9.68 3.17
CA LYS A 98 19.84 -9.10 2.23
C LYS A 98 19.09 -7.95 1.59
N GLU A 99 19.43 -6.78 2.08
CA GLU A 99 19.19 -5.50 1.48
C GLU A 99 19.32 -5.62 -0.04
N SER A 100 18.18 -5.53 -0.74
CA SER A 100 18.15 -5.33 -2.18
C SER A 100 18.69 -3.95 -2.48
N SER A 101 20.02 -3.83 -2.48
CA SER A 101 20.72 -2.82 -3.25
C SER A 101 20.35 -3.06 -4.72
N VAL A 102 19.53 -2.17 -5.24
CA VAL A 102 19.24 -2.04 -6.66
C VAL A 102 20.54 -1.68 -7.36
N THR A 103 21.20 -2.63 -8.01
CA THR A 103 22.23 -2.35 -9.02
C THR A 103 21.56 -2.33 -10.38
N GLN A 104 21.37 -1.11 -10.89
CA GLN A 104 21.17 -0.89 -12.32
C GLN A 104 22.39 -1.36 -13.11
N GLY A 105 22.12 -2.00 -14.24
CA GLY A 105 22.98 -1.95 -15.41
C GLY A 105 23.88 -3.16 -15.63
N GLN A 106 23.39 -4.12 -16.41
CA GLN A 106 24.10 -4.58 -17.60
C GLN A 106 23.22 -5.50 -18.46
N VAL A 107 22.87 -4.97 -19.63
CA VAL A 107 22.49 -5.72 -20.82
C VAL A 107 23.77 -6.32 -21.40
N PRO A 108 23.77 -7.58 -21.84
CA PRO A 108 24.56 -7.93 -23.01
C PRO A 108 23.65 -8.42 -24.13
N THR A 109 23.55 -7.58 -25.16
CA THR A 109 23.33 -8.01 -26.54
C THR A 109 24.66 -8.52 -27.10
N SER A 110 24.69 -9.74 -27.64
CA SER A 110 25.52 -10.17 -28.78
C SER A 110 25.01 -11.56 -29.21
N THR A 111 24.20 -11.68 -30.26
CA THR A 111 24.58 -11.76 -31.69
C THR A 111 25.02 -13.17 -32.12
N GLN A 112 24.12 -13.81 -32.88
CA GLN A 112 24.30 -14.71 -34.03
C GLN A 112 25.19 -15.97 -33.90
N ASN A 113 24.66 -17.15 -34.24
CA ASN A 113 24.87 -17.69 -35.60
C ASN A 113 23.91 -18.83 -36.00
N ALA A 114 23.71 -18.90 -37.32
CA ALA A 114 22.87 -19.75 -38.19
C ALA A 114 22.99 -21.29 -37.98
N THR A 115 21.89 -22.05 -37.99
CA THR A 115 21.26 -22.78 -39.13
C THR A 115 21.91 -24.14 -39.47
N SER A 116 21.14 -25.22 -39.36
CA SER A 116 20.83 -26.25 -40.41
C SER A 116 20.18 -27.48 -39.77
N GLN A 117 18.92 -27.79 -40.13
CA GLN A 117 18.46 -28.98 -40.89
C GLN A 117 18.59 -30.34 -40.13
N SER A 118 17.72 -31.35 -40.21
CA SER A 118 16.34 -31.60 -40.64
C SER A 118 16.16 -33.14 -40.59
N SER A 119 15.04 -33.67 -40.06
CA SER A 119 14.29 -34.88 -40.52
C SER A 119 13.27 -35.30 -39.44
N THR A 120 11.96 -35.20 -39.69
CA THR A 120 11.02 -36.23 -40.22
C THR A 120 11.01 -37.51 -39.36
N THR A 121 9.91 -37.94 -38.70
CA THR A 121 8.82 -38.72 -39.34
C THR A 121 7.68 -39.08 -38.36
N SER A 122 6.45 -39.03 -38.91
CA SER A 122 5.22 -39.80 -38.65
C SER A 122 4.36 -39.67 -37.38
N GLY A 123 3.05 -39.50 -37.65
CA GLY A 123 1.94 -39.83 -36.74
C GLY A 123 0.80 -38.81 -36.75
N ALA A 124 0.23 -38.45 -37.91
CA ALA A 124 -1.15 -38.82 -38.29
C ALA A 124 -2.20 -38.83 -37.14
N ASN A 125 -3.02 -37.77 -37.03
CA ASN A 125 -4.47 -37.91 -37.19
C ASN A 125 -5.14 -36.57 -37.56
N THR A 126 -5.88 -36.61 -38.67
CA THR A 126 -6.69 -35.54 -39.26
C THR A 126 -8.14 -35.98 -39.15
N VAL A 127 -9.03 -35.13 -38.61
CA VAL A 127 -10.27 -34.66 -39.26
C VAL A 127 -10.99 -33.68 -38.31
N LYS A 128 -11.05 -32.39 -38.67
CA LYS A 128 -12.19 -31.70 -39.31
C LYS A 128 -13.46 -31.65 -38.45
N ASN A 129 -13.84 -30.44 -38.05
CA ASN A 129 -15.10 -29.91 -38.58
C ASN A 129 -15.06 -28.39 -38.73
N LEU A 130 -15.48 -27.93 -39.91
CA LEU A 130 -15.59 -26.53 -40.30
C LEU A 130 -17.03 -26.29 -40.75
N THR A 131 -17.59 -25.20 -40.26
CA THR A 131 -18.52 -24.28 -40.95
C THR A 131 -20.01 -24.63 -41.05
N THR A 132 -20.81 -23.66 -40.61
CA THR A 132 -21.93 -22.96 -41.32
C THR A 132 -23.16 -22.82 -40.39
N LYS A 133 -23.99 -21.77 -40.41
CA LYS A 133 -24.02 -20.40 -40.95
C LYS A 133 -25.43 -19.84 -40.61
N ALA A 134 -25.54 -18.55 -40.24
CA ALA A 134 -26.75 -17.70 -40.31
C ALA A 134 -27.97 -18.13 -39.42
N SER A 135 -28.91 -17.28 -38.98
CA SER A 135 -29.33 -15.92 -39.36
C SER A 135 -30.38 -15.42 -38.34
N ASP A 136 -30.40 -14.09 -38.16
CA ASP A 136 -31.58 -13.21 -38.00
C ASP A 136 -32.35 -12.99 -36.68
N ALA A 137 -32.82 -11.72 -36.61
CA ALA A 137 -33.77 -11.02 -35.73
C ALA A 137 -33.26 -10.60 -34.32
N SER A 138 -32.90 -9.34 -34.04
CA SER A 138 -33.60 -8.03 -34.11
C SER A 138 -34.69 -7.82 -33.04
N SER A 139 -34.46 -6.85 -32.14
CA SER A 139 -35.40 -5.84 -31.59
C SER A 139 -34.98 -5.40 -30.18
N GLN A 140 -34.46 -4.18 -30.04
CA GLN A 140 -35.17 -3.00 -29.51
C GLN A 140 -35.53 -3.07 -28.01
N ASN A 141 -34.90 -2.19 -27.21
CA ASN A 141 -35.66 -1.28 -26.36
C ASN A 141 -34.78 -0.13 -25.86
N THR A 142 -35.11 1.07 -26.36
CA THR A 142 -34.79 2.38 -25.79
C THR A 142 -36.10 2.99 -25.28
N GLU A 143 -35.97 3.74 -24.19
CA GLU A 143 -36.88 4.77 -23.68
C GLU A 143 -38.25 4.35 -23.12
N SER A 144 -38.43 4.59 -21.81
CA SER A 144 -39.62 5.29 -21.35
C SER A 144 -39.29 6.16 -20.13
N ASN A 145 -39.60 7.44 -20.32
CA ASN A 145 -39.59 8.52 -19.36
C ASN A 145 -40.93 8.51 -18.60
N GLY A 146 -40.93 8.82 -17.30
CA GLY A 146 -42.15 9.02 -16.51
C GLY A 146 -41.84 9.13 -15.02
N LEU A 147 -41.66 10.34 -14.49
CA LEU A 147 -42.68 11.23 -13.90
C LEU A 147 -42.74 11.12 -12.37
N THR A 148 -42.13 12.13 -11.73
CA THR A 148 -42.65 12.98 -10.64
C THR A 148 -43.01 12.42 -9.26
N THR A 149 -42.53 13.20 -8.27
CA THR A 149 -43.16 13.59 -7.00
C THR A 149 -42.65 12.87 -5.76
N HIS A 150 -41.81 13.56 -4.97
CA HIS A 150 -41.91 13.73 -3.51
C HIS A 150 -41.06 14.96 -3.16
N GLU A 151 -41.67 16.14 -3.14
CA GLU A 151 -42.15 16.83 -1.93
C GLU A 151 -41.00 17.52 -1.17
N GLU A 152 -40.74 18.76 -1.59
CA GLU A 152 -39.98 19.75 -0.82
C GLU A 152 -40.71 20.05 0.49
N ARG A 153 -40.08 19.70 1.62
CA ARG A 153 -40.39 20.32 2.90
C ARG A 153 -39.21 21.20 3.31
N SER A 154 -39.32 22.44 2.83
CA SER A 154 -38.59 23.61 3.31
C SER A 154 -38.71 23.75 4.82
N LEU A 155 -37.58 23.94 5.52
CA LEU A 155 -37.41 24.64 6.81
C LEU A 155 -35.94 24.50 7.28
N LYS A 156 -35.07 25.47 6.96
CA LYS A 156 -34.03 25.93 7.90
C LYS A 156 -33.46 27.30 7.51
N THR A 157 -34.05 28.30 8.15
CA THR A 157 -33.45 29.50 8.76
C THR A 157 -32.00 29.83 8.42
N GLN A 158 -31.87 31.04 7.85
CA GLN A 158 -30.69 31.88 7.73
C GLN A 158 -29.96 32.08 9.07
N ILE A 159 -28.63 31.99 9.03
CA ILE A 159 -27.75 32.67 9.99
C ILE A 159 -26.71 33.43 9.14
N PRO A 160 -26.69 34.77 9.17
CA PRO A 160 -25.61 35.55 8.58
C PRO A 160 -24.52 35.70 9.63
N PHE A 161 -23.36 35.08 9.43
CA PHE A 161 -22.17 35.41 10.22
C PHE A 161 -20.92 35.40 9.35
N GLY A 162 -20.19 36.51 9.44
CA GLY A 162 -19.21 36.95 8.47
C GLY A 162 -18.01 36.02 8.30
N SER A 163 -17.47 36.06 7.09
CA SER A 163 -16.09 35.67 6.78
C SER A 163 -15.49 36.70 5.82
N GLU A 164 -15.42 37.95 6.27
CA GLU A 164 -14.45 38.91 5.78
C GLU A 164 -13.08 38.58 6.40
N ASP A 165 -12.39 37.57 5.86
CA ASP A 165 -10.91 37.55 5.79
C ASP A 165 -10.40 36.49 4.79
N SER A 166 -10.92 36.51 3.56
CA SER A 166 -10.36 35.73 2.46
C SER A 166 -9.64 36.59 1.40
N SER A 167 -9.51 37.89 1.63
CA SER A 167 -9.01 38.83 0.63
C SER A 167 -7.51 39.14 0.73
N ILE A 168 -6.76 38.63 1.73
CA ILE A 168 -5.31 38.89 1.87
C ILE A 168 -4.43 37.75 1.28
N ARG A 169 -4.96 36.92 0.37
CA ARG A 169 -4.12 35.96 -0.41
C ARG A 169 -3.95 36.32 -1.88
N SER A 170 -4.26 37.56 -2.27
CA SER A 170 -4.19 38.02 -3.67
C SER A 170 -3.08 39.05 -3.93
N ALA A 171 -1.89 38.86 -3.34
CA ALA A 171 -0.75 39.76 -3.53
C ALA A 171 0.59 39.06 -3.85
N ARG A 172 0.56 37.78 -4.21
CA ARG A 172 1.68 37.11 -4.90
C ARG A 172 1.08 36.33 -6.06
N GLY A 173 1.29 36.85 -7.28
CA GLY A 173 0.62 36.43 -8.51
C GLY A 173 0.34 34.92 -8.55
N GLY A 174 -0.94 34.59 -8.70
CA GLY A 174 -1.55 33.25 -8.66
C GLY A 174 -1.03 32.31 -9.74
N ARG A 175 0.27 32.03 -9.70
CA ARG A 175 0.89 30.95 -10.46
C ARG A 175 0.45 29.66 -9.81
N SER A 176 -0.41 28.92 -10.51
CA SER A 176 -0.82 27.59 -10.07
C SER A 176 0.43 26.75 -9.83
N ILE A 177 0.58 26.30 -8.58
CA ILE A 177 1.74 25.52 -8.19
C ILE A 177 1.63 24.16 -8.88
N LYS A 178 2.63 23.82 -9.69
CA LYS A 178 2.69 22.55 -10.40
C LYS A 178 3.10 21.47 -9.41
N ALA A 179 2.11 20.78 -8.84
CA ALA A 179 2.32 19.64 -7.97
C ALA A 179 1.73 18.36 -8.58
N SER A 180 2.37 17.22 -8.33
CA SER A 180 1.82 15.90 -8.65
C SER A 180 0.50 15.65 -7.89
N PRO A 181 -0.49 14.92 -8.44
CA PRO A 181 -1.72 14.59 -7.73
C PRO A 181 -1.47 13.97 -6.35
N LEU A 182 -0.49 13.06 -6.26
CA LEU A 182 -0.09 12.43 -5.00
C LEU A 182 0.50 13.47 -4.03
N ALA A 183 1.32 14.40 -4.54
CA ALA A 183 1.89 15.46 -3.72
C ALA A 183 0.82 16.41 -3.18
N LYS A 184 -0.20 16.76 -3.99
CA LYS A 184 -1.35 17.56 -3.51
C LYS A 184 -2.10 16.87 -2.39
N ASN A 185 -2.41 15.58 -2.54
CA ASN A 185 -3.13 14.82 -1.51
C ASN A 185 -2.30 14.71 -0.23
N LEU A 186 -1.00 14.40 -0.35
CA LEU A 186 -0.09 14.30 0.79
C LEU A 186 0.07 15.63 1.52
N ALA A 187 0.17 16.74 0.78
CA ALA A 187 0.26 18.08 1.34
C ALA A 187 -1.00 18.46 2.14
N LEU A 188 -2.19 18.14 1.64
CA LEU A 188 -3.45 18.32 2.36
C LEU A 188 -3.50 17.49 3.65
N GLN A 189 -3.13 16.21 3.56
CA GLN A 189 -3.15 15.30 4.73
C GLN A 189 -2.14 15.69 5.81
N LYS A 190 -0.99 16.25 5.42
CA LYS A 190 0.10 16.63 6.33
C LYS A 190 0.10 18.11 6.69
N GLY A 191 -0.81 18.91 6.12
CA GLY A 191 -0.88 20.35 6.35
C GLY A 191 0.33 21.13 5.82
N VAL A 192 0.98 20.64 4.77
CA VAL A 192 2.15 21.30 4.16
C VAL A 192 1.68 22.28 3.08
N ASP A 193 2.15 23.52 3.13
CA ASP A 193 1.89 24.49 2.07
C ASP A 193 2.77 24.20 0.84
N LEU A 194 2.14 23.94 -0.30
CA LEU A 194 2.83 23.70 -1.57
C LEU A 194 3.61 24.93 -2.05
N GLY A 195 3.27 26.14 -1.58
CA GLY A 195 3.95 27.38 -1.97
C GLY A 195 5.36 27.51 -1.42
N GLU A 196 5.67 26.80 -0.33
CA GLU A 196 6.96 26.87 0.36
C GLU A 196 7.93 25.77 -0.07
N VAL A 197 7.46 24.82 -0.88
CA VAL A 197 8.18 23.59 -1.22
C VAL A 197 8.77 23.71 -2.62
N ILE A 198 10.09 23.51 -2.71
CA ILE A 198 10.81 23.52 -3.99
C ILE A 198 10.58 22.19 -4.71
N GLY A 199 9.95 22.24 -5.88
CA GLY A 199 9.66 21.05 -6.68
C GLY A 199 10.88 20.55 -7.45
N SER A 200 11.28 19.31 -7.21
CA SER A 200 12.42 18.66 -7.90
C SER A 200 12.02 17.79 -9.10
N GLY A 201 10.72 17.66 -9.38
CA GLY A 201 10.21 16.86 -10.49
C GLY A 201 10.31 17.57 -11.86
N PRO A 202 10.06 16.84 -12.96
CA PRO A 202 10.13 17.40 -14.32
C PRO A 202 9.25 18.65 -14.48
N GLY A 203 9.86 19.74 -14.96
CA GLY A 203 9.20 21.04 -15.12
C GLY A 203 8.97 21.81 -13.81
N GLY A 204 9.78 21.55 -12.78
CA GLY A 204 9.67 22.20 -11.46
C GLY A 204 8.49 21.68 -10.64
N ARG A 205 8.08 20.42 -10.89
CA ARG A 205 6.91 19.84 -10.25
C ARG A 205 7.22 19.38 -8.84
N ILE A 206 6.36 19.70 -7.89
CA ILE A 206 6.46 19.19 -6.52
C ILE A 206 6.03 17.72 -6.49
N ILE A 207 6.91 16.86 -5.98
CA ILE A 207 6.68 15.42 -5.81
C ILE A 207 6.69 15.02 -4.33
N LYS A 208 6.28 13.78 -4.03
CA LYS A 208 6.20 13.23 -2.66
C LYS A 208 7.47 13.49 -1.84
N ARG A 209 8.62 13.27 -2.47
CA ARG A 209 9.95 13.40 -1.83
C ARG A 209 10.21 14.81 -1.33
N ASP A 210 9.81 15.83 -2.09
CA ASP A 210 10.06 17.23 -1.72
C ASP A 210 9.26 17.62 -0.48
N LEU A 211 8.03 17.09 -0.35
CA LEU A 211 7.18 17.32 0.81
C LEU A 211 7.68 16.61 2.07
N LEU A 212 8.16 15.37 1.93
CA LEU A 212 8.75 14.63 3.06
C LEU A 212 10.02 15.32 3.55
N ALA A 213 10.90 15.73 2.63
CA ALA A 213 12.10 16.48 2.96
C ALA A 213 11.78 17.85 3.59
N TYR A 214 10.70 18.52 3.13
CA TYR A 214 10.23 19.77 3.72
C TYR A 214 9.73 19.57 5.15
N GLN A 215 8.99 18.49 5.43
CA GLN A 215 8.51 18.17 6.77
C GLN A 215 9.66 17.88 7.75
N GLU A 216 10.65 17.09 7.30
CA GLU A 216 11.84 16.77 8.09
C GLU A 216 12.68 18.03 8.36
N SER A 217 12.95 18.84 7.34
CA SER A 217 13.72 20.09 7.48
C SER A 217 12.96 21.20 8.21
N GLY A 218 11.64 21.26 8.09
CA GLY A 218 10.76 22.18 8.83
C GLY A 218 10.70 21.85 10.32
N SER A 219 10.82 20.57 10.69
CA SER A 219 10.92 20.15 12.10
C SER A 219 12.21 20.65 12.76
N VAL A 220 13.32 20.73 12.01
CA VAL A 220 14.59 21.26 12.53
C VAL A 220 14.52 22.77 12.79
N LYS A 221 13.84 23.54 11.93
CA LYS A 221 13.68 25.00 12.11
C LYS A 221 12.70 25.37 13.23
N LYS A 222 11.63 24.59 13.42
CA LYS A 222 10.67 24.81 14.52
C LYS A 222 11.27 24.50 15.89
N THR A 223 12.17 23.52 15.98
CA THR A 223 12.92 23.22 17.21
C THR A 223 13.93 24.32 17.55
N LEU A 224 14.64 24.87 16.56
CA LEU A 224 15.60 25.96 16.79
C LEU A 224 14.95 27.28 17.24
N LEU A 225 13.77 27.63 16.72
CA LEU A 225 13.06 28.87 17.10
C LEU A 225 12.42 28.83 18.49
N LEU A 226 12.22 27.64 19.08
CA LEU A 226 11.69 27.51 20.45
C LEU A 226 12.79 27.64 21.51
N SER A 227 14.04 27.37 21.16
CA SER A 227 15.18 27.49 22.07
C SER A 227 15.60 28.93 22.33
N ASP A 228 15.43 29.83 21.34
CA ASP A 228 15.81 31.25 21.46
C ASP A 228 14.77 32.11 22.21
N LYS A 229 13.56 31.60 22.49
CA LYS A 229 12.51 32.35 23.22
C LYS A 229 12.43 32.06 24.72
N ILE A 230 13.30 31.20 25.25
CA ILE A 230 13.30 30.82 26.68
C ILE A 230 14.32 31.62 27.51
N VAL A 231 15.14 32.46 26.87
CA VAL A 231 16.07 33.36 27.57
C VAL A 231 15.72 34.81 27.24
N ASN A 232 14.69 35.34 27.90
CA ASN A 232 14.65 36.75 28.32
C ASN A 232 13.60 36.99 29.39
#